data_AF-X1DUH7-F1
#
_entry.id   AF-X1DUH7-F1
#
_cell.length_a   1.000
_cell.length_b   1.000
_cell.length_c   1.000
_cell.angle_alpha   90.00
_cell.angle_beta   90.00
_cell.angle_gamma   90.00
#
_symmetry.space_group_name_H-M   'P 1'
#
loop_
_entity.id
_entity.type
_entity.pdbx_description
1 polymer ?
#
loop_
_entity_poly.entity_id
_entity_poly.type
_entity_poly.pdbx_seq_one_letter_code
_entity_poly.pdbx_strand_id
1 'polypeptide(L)'
;YMYNNDSLDIDANSIEKFQESIGADFSVILDIPVQLEDHYDIAKEKVLTTIQRAKSNISRRSRSDCYWFGPIHGGKHLDLLKESSLEMSKLDFGVYAIGGIVKAFLNYRFELTTQMLLTVKQYIAPNKPIHMFGLGLPQYFSLAVACGCDLMDSAAYILFAKQNRYFSLSTGTKNLEELKEFPCHCPICSKFTPKEIKNFEDNLRVELLAKHNLYLSFSELRTIRQAIREGNLWELVEQRIRAHPNLVKAASLIKKNKPFFEIYEKVYKIEKIRENVQSEILGNCVKFFMNKQLDTPILEINTTKINIESITKTNLGVKYVFFTFNLKIQLFSL
;
A
#
# COMPACT_ATOMS: atom_id res chain seq x y z
N TYR A 1 7.72 8.61 24.63
CA TYR A 1 6.65 8.05 23.74
C TYR A 1 7.29 6.95 22.88
N MET A 2 6.58 5.98 22.30
CA MET A 2 7.23 4.74 21.76
C MET A 2 8.35 4.90 20.71
N TYR A 3 8.48 6.06 20.07
CA TYR A 3 9.57 6.37 19.11
C TYR A 3 10.43 7.59 19.51
N ASN A 4 10.28 8.09 20.74
CA ASN A 4 11.06 9.20 21.26
C ASN A 4 11.34 8.99 22.76
N ASN A 5 12.61 9.07 23.17
CA ASN A 5 13.07 8.68 24.51
C ASN A 5 12.52 9.56 25.66
N ASP A 6 11.82 10.64 25.34
CA ASP A 6 11.17 11.52 26.30
C ASP A 6 9.99 10.84 27.01
N SER A 7 10.01 10.89 28.35
CA SER A 7 8.89 10.50 29.21
C SER A 7 7.79 11.55 29.17
N LEU A 8 6.87 11.38 28.23
CA LEU A 8 5.62 12.14 28.16
C LEU A 8 4.55 11.39 28.99
N ASP A 9 4.11 12.00 30.08
CA ASP A 9 2.99 11.51 30.89
C ASP A 9 1.68 11.88 30.18
N ILE A 10 1.15 10.92 29.42
CA ILE A 10 -0.07 11.07 28.60
C ILE A 10 -0.97 9.88 28.88
N ASP A 11 -2.17 10.15 29.37
CA ASP A 11 -3.20 9.16 29.65
C ASP A 11 -4.33 9.21 28.61
N ALA A 12 -5.18 8.17 28.58
CA ALA A 12 -6.26 8.07 27.61
C ALA A 12 -7.31 9.19 27.77
N ASN A 13 -7.58 9.66 28.99
CA ASN A 13 -8.60 10.69 29.22
C ASN A 13 -8.16 12.07 28.73
N SER A 14 -6.87 12.42 28.88
CA SER A 14 -6.33 13.69 28.41
C SER A 14 -6.22 13.72 26.88
N ILE A 15 -5.62 12.71 26.25
CA ILE A 15 -5.39 12.73 24.80
C ILE A 15 -6.66 12.54 23.97
N GLU A 16 -7.65 11.78 24.46
CA GLU A 16 -8.93 11.60 23.76
C GLU A 16 -9.75 12.90 23.78
N LYS A 17 -9.84 13.57 24.95
CA LYS A 17 -10.49 14.89 25.06
C LYS A 17 -9.76 15.97 24.26
N PHE A 18 -8.44 15.92 24.21
CA PHE A 18 -7.64 16.85 23.41
C PHE A 18 -8.00 16.72 21.91
N GLN A 19 -8.03 15.50 21.37
CA GLN A 19 -8.43 15.24 19.99
C GLN A 19 -9.85 15.75 19.68
N GLU A 20 -10.82 15.53 20.58
CA GLU A 20 -12.18 16.09 20.42
C GLU A 20 -12.17 17.62 20.41
N SER A 21 -11.39 18.24 21.31
CA SER A 21 -11.34 19.71 21.49
C SER A 21 -10.66 20.47 20.35
N ILE A 22 -9.66 19.88 19.67
CA ILE A 22 -9.02 20.48 18.48
C ILE A 22 -9.83 20.31 17.19
N GLY A 23 -11.03 19.72 17.27
CA GLY A 23 -11.91 19.57 16.10
C GLY A 23 -11.62 18.36 15.22
N ALA A 24 -10.82 17.38 15.65
CA ALA A 24 -10.39 16.27 14.79
C ALA A 24 -11.57 15.46 14.21
N ASP A 25 -11.59 15.29 12.87
CA ASP A 25 -12.61 14.47 12.17
C ASP A 25 -12.43 12.97 12.42
N PHE A 26 -11.17 12.55 12.56
CA PHE A 26 -10.76 11.17 12.79
C PHE A 26 -9.81 11.12 13.98
N SER A 27 -10.28 10.52 15.08
CA SER A 27 -9.50 10.38 16.32
C SER A 27 -9.07 8.93 16.56
N VAL A 28 -7.96 8.72 17.24
CA VAL A 28 -7.44 7.39 17.60
C VAL A 28 -7.39 7.27 19.12
N ILE A 29 -7.84 6.13 19.66
CA ILE A 29 -7.67 5.83 21.08
C ILE A 29 -6.18 5.71 21.43
N LEU A 30 -5.83 5.85 22.71
CA LEU A 30 -4.45 5.59 23.15
C LEU A 30 -4.16 4.09 23.22
N ASP A 31 -3.91 3.45 22.08
CA ASP A 31 -3.57 2.02 21.98
C ASP A 31 -2.14 1.71 22.46
N ILE A 32 -1.77 0.42 22.51
CA ILE A 32 -0.39 -0.02 22.77
C ILE A 32 0.11 -0.89 21.61
N PRO A 33 0.86 -0.32 20.65
CA PRO A 33 1.37 -1.04 19.49
C PRO A 33 2.22 -2.28 19.79
N VAL A 34 1.70 -3.45 19.41
CA VAL A 34 2.47 -4.70 19.37
C VAL A 34 3.60 -4.56 18.34
N GLN A 35 4.82 -4.78 18.79
CA GLN A 35 6.03 -4.73 17.97
C GLN A 35 6.34 -6.10 17.36
N LEU A 36 7.07 -6.09 16.24
CA LEU A 36 7.48 -7.32 15.55
C LEU A 36 8.37 -8.22 16.42
N GLU A 37 9.09 -7.60 17.36
CA GLU A 37 10.00 -8.27 18.29
C GLU A 37 9.26 -8.88 19.50
N ASP A 38 8.06 -8.39 19.86
CA ASP A 38 7.35 -8.81 21.09
C ASP A 38 7.13 -10.33 21.16
N HIS A 39 7.43 -10.91 22.31
CA HIS A 39 7.04 -12.28 22.65
C HIS A 39 5.53 -12.37 22.92
N TYR A 40 4.99 -13.59 22.93
CA TYR A 40 3.54 -13.82 22.97
C TYR A 40 2.85 -13.14 24.15
N ASP A 41 3.38 -13.31 25.37
CA ASP A 41 2.74 -12.78 26.58
C ASP A 41 2.74 -11.24 26.62
N ILE A 42 3.84 -10.61 26.20
CA ILE A 42 3.95 -9.15 26.05
C ILE A 42 2.96 -8.65 25.00
N ALA A 43 2.85 -9.34 23.85
CA ALA A 43 1.90 -8.97 22.81
C ALA A 43 0.45 -9.11 23.29
N LYS A 44 0.16 -10.15 24.08
CA LYS A 44 -1.16 -10.40 24.68
C LYS A 44 -1.54 -9.32 25.68
N GLU A 45 -0.64 -8.92 26.57
CA GLU A 45 -0.85 -7.81 27.52
C GLU A 45 -1.19 -6.50 26.79
N LYS A 46 -0.44 -6.17 25.74
CA LYS A 46 -0.68 -4.98 24.90
C LYS A 46 -2.03 -5.03 24.16
N VAL A 47 -2.41 -6.19 23.65
CA VAL A 47 -3.72 -6.43 23.02
C VAL A 47 -4.85 -6.25 24.02
N LEU A 48 -4.78 -6.92 25.17
CA LEU A 48 -5.80 -6.83 26.24
C LEU A 48 -5.94 -5.40 26.76
N THR A 49 -4.83 -4.69 26.98
CA THR A 49 -4.84 -3.29 27.40
C THR A 49 -5.46 -2.38 26.34
N THR A 50 -5.17 -2.61 25.05
CA THR A 50 -5.82 -1.87 23.95
C THR A 50 -7.33 -2.13 23.92
N ILE A 51 -7.77 -3.39 24.07
CA ILE A 51 -9.19 -3.75 24.13
C ILE A 51 -9.89 -3.07 25.32
N GLN A 52 -9.24 -3.03 26.49
CA GLN A 52 -9.76 -2.34 27.66
C GLN A 52 -9.91 -0.83 27.42
N ARG A 53 -8.88 -0.18 26.86
CA ARG A 53 -8.92 1.25 26.54
C ARG A 53 -9.98 1.59 25.49
N ALA A 54 -10.15 0.73 24.48
CA ALA A 54 -11.21 0.85 23.48
C ALA A 54 -12.62 0.77 24.10
N LYS A 55 -12.86 -0.21 24.98
CA LYS A 55 -14.12 -0.33 25.74
C LYS A 55 -14.39 0.92 26.59
N SER A 56 -13.37 1.48 27.22
CA SER A 56 -13.49 2.72 27.99
C SER A 56 -13.72 3.95 27.11
N ASN A 57 -13.12 4.03 25.91
CA ASN A 57 -13.30 5.15 24.98
C ASN A 57 -14.76 5.28 24.51
N ILE A 58 -15.46 4.17 24.25
CA ILE A 58 -16.89 4.18 23.87
C ILE A 58 -17.74 4.94 24.91
N SER A 59 -17.41 4.84 26.20
CA SER A 59 -18.10 5.54 27.29
C SER A 59 -17.58 6.96 27.57
N ARG A 60 -16.44 7.35 27.00
CA ARG A 60 -15.80 8.67 27.22
C ARG A 60 -16.01 9.66 26.08
N ARG A 61 -16.08 9.18 24.84
CA ARG A 61 -16.25 10.02 23.65
C ARG A 61 -17.53 10.85 23.78
N SER A 62 -17.43 12.14 23.48
CA SER A 62 -18.51 13.11 23.65
C SER A 62 -19.03 13.66 22.32
N ARG A 63 -18.21 13.63 21.27
CA ARG A 63 -18.56 14.12 19.93
C ARG A 63 -19.13 13.03 19.04
N SER A 64 -20.32 13.30 18.48
CA SER A 64 -20.98 12.45 17.48
C SER A 64 -20.48 12.66 16.05
N ASP A 65 -19.77 13.76 15.81
CA ASP A 65 -19.20 14.19 14.54
C ASP A 65 -17.70 13.82 14.39
N CYS A 66 -17.21 12.89 15.22
CA CYS A 66 -15.83 12.38 15.21
C CYS A 66 -15.79 10.87 14.96
N TYR A 67 -15.11 10.45 13.90
CA TYR A 67 -14.97 9.04 13.52
C TYR A 67 -13.77 8.40 14.20
N TRP A 68 -14.03 7.70 15.31
CA TRP A 68 -12.98 7.01 16.06
C TRP A 68 -12.42 5.80 15.33
N PHE A 69 -11.10 5.67 15.33
CA PHE A 69 -10.37 4.48 14.92
C PHE A 69 -10.32 3.48 16.09
N GLY A 70 -10.60 2.21 15.80
CA GLY A 70 -10.35 1.08 16.70
C GLY A 70 -9.11 0.29 16.25
N PRO A 71 -7.94 0.48 16.89
CA PRO A 71 -6.72 -0.24 16.56
C PRO A 71 -6.79 -1.72 16.94
N ILE A 72 -6.35 -2.56 16.01
CA ILE A 72 -6.31 -4.02 16.12
C ILE A 72 -4.84 -4.44 16.11
N HIS A 73 -4.45 -5.19 17.13
CA HIS A 73 -3.07 -5.63 17.37
C HIS A 73 -2.94 -7.14 17.54
N GLY A 74 -1.71 -7.63 17.50
CA GLY A 74 -1.36 -9.05 17.57
C GLY A 74 -0.09 -9.34 16.77
N GLY A 75 0.17 -8.55 15.72
CA GLY A 75 1.41 -8.61 14.95
C GLY A 75 1.58 -9.97 14.28
N LYS A 76 2.67 -10.66 14.61
CA LYS A 76 2.97 -12.03 14.14
C LYS A 76 2.12 -13.12 14.79
N HIS A 77 1.44 -12.82 15.90
CA HIS A 77 0.60 -13.75 16.65
C HIS A 77 -0.84 -13.65 16.16
N LEU A 78 -1.20 -14.47 15.16
CA LEU A 78 -2.46 -14.34 14.41
C LEU A 78 -3.70 -14.71 15.23
N ASP A 79 -3.54 -15.50 16.27
CA ASP A 79 -4.56 -15.83 17.26
C ASP A 79 -4.91 -14.61 18.13
N LEU A 80 -3.91 -13.86 18.61
CA LEU A 80 -4.12 -12.58 19.29
C LEU A 80 -4.73 -11.53 18.34
N LEU A 81 -4.33 -11.53 17.07
CA LEU A 81 -4.90 -10.65 16.05
C LEU A 81 -6.38 -10.97 15.77
N LYS A 82 -6.74 -12.26 15.78
CA LYS A 82 -8.13 -12.72 15.72
C LYS A 82 -8.93 -12.31 16.96
N GLU A 83 -8.39 -12.51 18.16
CA GLU A 83 -9.02 -12.09 19.43
C GLU A 83 -9.27 -10.58 19.43
N SER A 84 -8.25 -9.78 19.09
CA SER A 84 -8.35 -8.32 18.97
C SER A 84 -9.40 -7.90 17.94
N SER A 85 -9.48 -8.58 16.79
CA SER A 85 -10.50 -8.30 15.77
C SER A 85 -11.92 -8.62 16.25
N LEU A 86 -12.11 -9.76 16.93
CA LEU A 86 -13.41 -10.20 17.47
C LEU A 86 -13.90 -9.34 18.64
N GLU A 87 -12.99 -8.79 19.45
CA GLU A 87 -13.36 -7.85 20.51
C GLU A 87 -13.60 -6.44 19.96
N MET A 88 -12.84 -5.99 18.95
CA MET A 88 -13.08 -4.67 18.34
C MET A 88 -14.36 -4.64 17.51
N SER A 89 -14.73 -5.70 16.78
CA SER A 89 -15.96 -5.71 15.97
C SER A 89 -17.26 -5.59 16.78
N LYS A 90 -17.20 -5.79 18.10
CA LYS A 90 -18.32 -5.58 19.04
C LYS A 90 -18.48 -4.11 19.47
N LEU A 91 -17.52 -3.24 19.17
CA LEU A 91 -17.48 -1.84 19.58
C LEU A 91 -17.72 -0.94 18.37
N ASP A 92 -18.52 0.11 18.53
CA ASP A 92 -18.84 1.00 17.41
C ASP A 92 -17.69 1.97 17.09
N PHE A 93 -16.69 1.51 16.35
CA PHE A 93 -15.67 2.38 15.74
C PHE A 93 -16.06 2.76 14.31
N GLY A 94 -15.68 3.97 13.88
CA GLY A 94 -15.90 4.44 12.51
C GLY A 94 -14.97 3.75 11.51
N VAL A 95 -13.74 3.44 11.95
CA VAL A 95 -12.69 2.78 11.17
C VAL A 95 -12.01 1.72 12.05
N TYR A 96 -11.69 0.55 11.50
CA TYR A 96 -10.84 -0.43 12.18
C TYR A 96 -9.44 -0.40 11.58
N ALA A 97 -8.40 -0.34 12.42
CA ALA A 97 -7.06 -0.01 11.98
C ALA A 97 -6.04 -1.07 12.38
N ILE A 98 -5.31 -1.63 11.42
CA ILE A 98 -4.30 -2.67 11.69
C ILE A 98 -3.00 -2.00 12.13
N GLY A 99 -2.64 -2.19 13.40
CA GLY A 99 -1.42 -1.66 14.00
C GLY A 99 -0.23 -2.62 13.94
N GLY A 100 0.93 -2.14 14.40
CA GLY A 100 2.17 -2.95 14.51
C GLY A 100 2.86 -3.33 13.18
N ILE A 101 2.26 -3.03 12.03
CA ILE A 101 2.77 -3.46 10.72
C ILE A 101 4.00 -2.71 10.22
N VAL A 102 4.26 -1.48 10.70
CA VAL A 102 5.26 -0.56 10.12
C VAL A 102 6.65 -1.20 9.98
N LYS A 103 7.19 -1.79 11.05
CA LYS A 103 8.50 -2.47 11.00
C LYS A 103 8.51 -3.66 10.03
N ALA A 104 7.45 -4.46 10.01
CA ALA A 104 7.35 -5.59 9.09
C ALA A 104 7.35 -5.12 7.63
N PHE A 105 6.59 -4.06 7.36
CA PHE A 105 6.42 -3.48 6.03
C PHE A 105 7.69 -2.80 5.52
N LEU A 106 8.38 -2.00 6.35
CA LEU A 106 9.67 -1.39 6.04
C LEU A 106 10.77 -2.44 5.78
N ASN A 107 10.68 -3.60 6.44
CA ASN A 107 11.56 -4.76 6.23
C ASN A 107 11.06 -5.69 5.10
N TYR A 108 10.19 -5.23 4.20
CA TYR A 108 9.66 -5.95 3.04
C TYR A 108 9.00 -7.30 3.39
N ARG A 109 8.49 -7.47 4.63
CA ARG A 109 7.76 -8.68 5.08
C ARG A 109 6.29 -8.65 4.63
N PHE A 110 6.08 -8.39 3.34
CA PHE A 110 4.75 -8.24 2.73
C PHE A 110 3.84 -9.45 2.93
N GLU A 111 4.40 -10.68 3.00
CA GLU A 111 3.64 -11.89 3.30
C GLU A 111 2.98 -11.82 4.68
N LEU A 112 3.74 -11.48 5.73
CA LEU A 112 3.19 -11.26 7.07
C LEU A 112 2.16 -10.12 7.08
N THR A 113 2.46 -8.98 6.44
CA THR A 113 1.54 -7.83 6.36
C THR A 113 0.23 -8.19 5.66
N THR A 114 0.27 -9.01 4.60
CA THR A 114 -0.91 -9.52 3.90
C THR A 114 -1.67 -10.54 4.75
N GLN A 115 -0.96 -11.44 5.43
CA GLN A 115 -1.57 -12.43 6.32
C GLN A 115 -2.34 -11.75 7.46
N MET A 116 -1.76 -10.72 8.08
CA MET A 116 -2.42 -9.90 9.10
C MET A 116 -3.71 -9.25 8.55
N LEU A 117 -3.65 -8.61 7.38
CA LEU A 117 -4.82 -8.02 6.73
C LEU A 117 -5.93 -9.05 6.48
N LEU A 118 -5.59 -10.21 5.92
CA LEU A 118 -6.56 -11.26 5.64
C LEU A 118 -7.15 -11.87 6.92
N THR A 119 -6.36 -12.01 8.00
CA THR A 119 -6.89 -12.41 9.32
C THR A 119 -7.91 -11.38 9.83
N VAL A 120 -7.59 -10.08 9.82
CA VAL A 120 -8.52 -9.04 10.30
C VAL A 120 -9.81 -9.01 9.46
N LYS A 121 -9.71 -9.06 8.13
CA LYS A 121 -10.88 -9.05 7.23
C LYS A 121 -11.81 -10.27 7.37
N GLN A 122 -11.38 -11.36 8.02
CA GLN A 122 -12.25 -12.51 8.34
C GLN A 122 -13.16 -12.27 9.55
N TYR A 123 -12.83 -11.30 10.43
CA TYR A 123 -13.52 -11.11 11.72
C TYR A 123 -14.10 -9.69 11.93
N ILE A 124 -13.81 -8.75 11.02
CA ILE A 124 -14.42 -7.43 10.98
C ILE A 124 -15.60 -7.41 9.99
N ALA A 125 -16.68 -6.71 10.36
CA ALA A 125 -17.87 -6.57 9.54
C ALA A 125 -17.56 -5.86 8.19
N PRO A 126 -18.10 -6.33 7.06
CA PRO A 126 -17.71 -5.86 5.72
C PRO A 126 -18.17 -4.42 5.40
N ASN A 127 -19.05 -3.84 6.22
CA ASN A 127 -19.58 -2.48 6.08
C ASN A 127 -18.74 -1.41 6.81
N LYS A 128 -17.60 -1.77 7.41
CA LYS A 128 -16.72 -0.85 8.15
C LYS A 128 -15.34 -0.83 7.46
N PRO A 129 -14.76 0.35 7.20
CA PRO A 129 -13.49 0.48 6.47
C PRO A 129 -12.31 -0.04 7.30
N ILE A 130 -11.34 -0.65 6.62
CA ILE A 130 -10.06 -1.05 7.19
C ILE A 130 -8.97 -0.04 6.83
N HIS A 131 -8.27 0.42 7.86
CA HIS A 131 -7.05 1.20 7.76
C HIS A 131 -5.81 0.34 8.02
N MET A 132 -4.69 0.62 7.36
CA MET A 132 -3.39 0.00 7.62
C MET A 132 -2.34 1.05 8.00
N PHE A 133 -1.98 1.09 9.29
CA PHE A 133 -1.11 2.15 9.83
C PHE A 133 0.32 2.09 9.27
N GLY A 134 0.79 3.20 8.72
CA GLY A 134 2.10 3.38 8.12
C GLY A 134 2.33 2.60 6.82
N LEU A 135 1.25 2.20 6.11
CA LEU A 135 1.33 1.55 4.81
C LEU A 135 1.77 2.52 3.70
N GLY A 136 3.08 2.70 3.55
CA GLY A 136 3.66 3.79 2.75
C GLY A 136 4.39 3.47 1.44
N LEU A 137 4.41 2.23 0.94
CA LEU A 137 5.17 1.83 -0.25
C LEU A 137 4.21 1.52 -1.44
N PRO A 138 4.20 2.34 -2.51
CA PRO A 138 3.20 2.25 -3.57
C PRO A 138 3.09 0.90 -4.27
N GLN A 139 4.21 0.17 -4.42
CA GLN A 139 4.23 -1.14 -5.08
C GLN A 139 3.41 -2.24 -4.37
N TYR A 140 2.97 -2.01 -3.12
CA TYR A 140 2.08 -2.91 -2.38
C TYR A 140 0.61 -2.45 -2.39
N PHE A 141 0.31 -1.20 -2.78
CA PHE A 141 -1.03 -0.62 -2.62
C PHE A 141 -2.12 -1.42 -3.35
N SER A 142 -1.86 -1.88 -4.58
CA SER A 142 -2.85 -2.66 -5.32
C SER A 142 -3.17 -3.99 -4.63
N LEU A 143 -2.16 -4.68 -4.08
CA LEU A 143 -2.34 -5.92 -3.32
C LEU A 143 -3.08 -5.66 -1.99
N ALA A 144 -2.77 -4.57 -1.30
CA ALA A 144 -3.48 -4.18 -0.08
C ALA A 144 -4.98 -3.97 -0.35
N VAL A 145 -5.30 -3.18 -1.38
CA VAL A 145 -6.68 -2.85 -1.75
C VAL A 145 -7.43 -4.07 -2.27
N ALA A 146 -6.80 -4.94 -3.07
CA ALA A 146 -7.39 -6.21 -3.49
C ALA A 146 -7.66 -7.17 -2.31
N CYS A 147 -6.87 -7.08 -1.24
CA CYS A 147 -7.10 -7.78 0.02
C CYS A 147 -8.07 -7.05 0.98
N GLY A 148 -8.69 -5.94 0.55
CA GLY A 148 -9.74 -5.24 1.30
C GLY A 148 -9.26 -4.19 2.30
N CYS A 149 -8.08 -3.59 2.09
CA CYS A 149 -7.65 -2.35 2.75
C CYS A 149 -8.26 -1.12 2.05
N ASP A 150 -8.86 -0.22 2.83
CA ASP A 150 -9.59 0.95 2.33
C ASP A 150 -8.82 2.26 2.57
N LEU A 151 -8.09 2.36 3.68
CA LEU A 151 -7.37 3.56 4.13
C LEU A 151 -5.91 3.26 4.48
N MET A 152 -5.02 4.21 4.23
CA MET A 152 -3.59 4.10 4.52
C MET A 152 -2.96 5.47 4.77
N ASP A 153 -1.99 5.53 5.68
CA ASP A 153 -1.13 6.69 5.92
C ASP A 153 0.34 6.36 5.62
N SER A 154 1.18 7.38 5.47
CA SER A 154 2.59 7.20 5.14
C SER A 154 3.44 8.35 5.63
N ALA A 155 4.37 8.06 6.54
CA ALA A 155 5.59 8.84 6.72
C ALA A 155 6.73 8.38 5.79
N ALA A 156 6.54 7.25 5.07
CA ALA A 156 7.61 6.62 4.28
C ALA A 156 8.13 7.54 3.17
N TYR A 157 7.29 8.34 2.54
CA TYR A 157 7.68 9.24 1.44
C TYR A 157 8.84 10.18 1.81
N ILE A 158 8.82 10.75 3.02
CA ILE A 158 9.84 11.68 3.53
C ILE A 158 10.98 10.95 4.27
N LEU A 159 10.67 9.89 5.03
CA LEU A 159 11.70 9.08 5.68
C LEU A 159 12.65 8.43 4.67
N PHE A 160 12.13 8.02 3.52
CA PHE A 160 12.91 7.44 2.42
C PHE A 160 13.66 8.53 1.65
N ALA A 161 13.04 9.68 1.41
CA ALA A 161 13.72 10.82 0.80
C ALA A 161 14.95 11.27 1.62
N LYS A 162 14.83 11.31 2.96
CA LYS A 162 15.96 11.56 3.90
C LYS A 162 17.09 10.52 3.82
N GLN A 163 16.83 9.35 3.25
CA GLN A 163 17.81 8.28 3.00
C GLN A 163 18.27 8.23 1.52
N ASN A 164 17.99 9.29 0.74
CA ASN A 164 18.18 9.35 -0.72
C ASN A 164 17.44 8.21 -1.47
N ARG A 165 16.29 7.75 -0.98
CA ARG A 165 15.53 6.63 -1.56
C ARG A 165 14.32 7.12 -2.39
N TYR A 166 14.25 6.60 -3.61
CA TYR A 166 13.29 6.91 -4.66
C TYR A 166 12.30 5.75 -4.83
N PHE A 167 11.00 6.03 -4.87
CA PHE A 167 9.96 5.04 -5.14
C PHE A 167 9.81 4.77 -6.65
N SER A 168 9.56 3.50 -7.00
CA SER A 168 9.34 2.99 -8.35
C SER A 168 8.30 1.87 -8.33
N LEU A 169 7.32 1.90 -9.25
CA LEU A 169 6.30 0.85 -9.33
C LEU A 169 6.79 -0.44 -10.00
N SER A 170 7.85 -0.35 -10.82
CA SER A 170 8.41 -1.49 -11.56
C SER A 170 9.57 -2.18 -10.82
N THR A 171 10.30 -1.44 -9.99
CA THR A 171 11.53 -1.91 -9.32
C THR A 171 11.52 -1.69 -7.80
N GLY A 172 10.36 -1.30 -7.24
CA GLY A 172 10.18 -1.11 -5.80
C GLY A 172 10.83 0.18 -5.30
N THR A 173 11.94 0.06 -4.57
CA THR A 173 12.63 1.23 -4.00
C THR A 173 14.09 1.20 -4.38
N LYS A 174 14.58 2.30 -4.93
CA LYS A 174 15.97 2.45 -5.35
C LYS A 174 16.68 3.53 -4.55
N ASN A 175 17.97 3.36 -4.29
CA ASN A 175 18.80 4.49 -3.88
C ASN A 175 18.96 5.42 -5.11
N LEU A 176 18.91 6.73 -4.90
CA LEU A 176 19.23 7.73 -5.92
C LEU A 176 20.60 7.47 -6.55
N GLU A 177 21.55 6.90 -5.79
CA GLU A 177 22.86 6.56 -6.30
C GLU A 177 22.86 5.54 -7.45
N GLU A 178 21.92 4.60 -7.43
CA GLU A 178 21.75 3.56 -8.46
C GLU A 178 21.10 4.10 -9.75
N LEU A 179 20.48 5.28 -9.72
CA LEU A 179 19.69 5.81 -10.82
C LEU A 179 20.56 6.59 -11.82
N LYS A 180 20.54 6.13 -13.08
CA LYS A 180 21.08 6.86 -14.24
C LYS A 180 20.02 7.75 -14.89
N GLU A 181 18.76 7.35 -14.82
CA GLU A 181 17.58 8.03 -15.35
C GLU A 181 16.41 7.85 -14.38
N PHE A 182 15.43 8.77 -14.39
CA PHE A 182 14.19 8.63 -13.62
C PHE A 182 13.09 7.99 -14.48
N PRO A 183 12.62 6.77 -14.16
CA PRO A 183 11.52 6.12 -14.88
C PRO A 183 10.16 6.69 -14.42
N CYS A 184 9.96 8.00 -14.56
CA CYS A 184 8.78 8.72 -14.07
C CYS A 184 8.57 10.05 -14.81
N HIS A 185 7.31 10.43 -15.02
CA HIS A 185 6.91 11.67 -15.69
C HIS A 185 6.27 12.69 -14.72
N CYS A 186 6.54 12.59 -13.41
CA CYS A 186 6.04 13.56 -12.44
C CYS A 186 6.74 14.93 -12.61
N PRO A 187 6.19 16.04 -12.05
CA PRO A 187 6.75 17.39 -12.19
C PRO A 187 8.20 17.58 -11.70
N ILE A 188 8.76 16.59 -10.99
CA ILE A 188 10.17 16.55 -10.57
C ILE A 188 11.01 15.85 -11.65
N CYS A 189 10.67 14.61 -11.98
CA CYS A 189 11.41 13.78 -12.94
C CYS A 189 11.31 14.29 -14.39
N SER A 190 10.30 15.10 -14.73
CA SER A 190 10.21 15.79 -16.02
C SER A 190 11.09 17.04 -16.12
N LYS A 191 11.73 17.48 -15.03
CA LYS A 191 12.52 18.72 -14.95
C LYS A 191 13.98 18.49 -14.57
N PHE A 192 14.26 17.43 -13.82
CA PHE A 192 15.59 17.12 -13.29
C PHE A 192 15.96 15.68 -13.57
N THR A 193 17.24 15.44 -13.83
CA THR A 193 17.88 14.14 -13.91
C THR A 193 18.36 13.65 -12.53
N PRO A 194 18.66 12.35 -12.35
CA PRO A 194 19.24 11.87 -11.10
C PRO A 194 20.56 12.57 -10.74
N LYS A 195 21.40 12.87 -11.74
CA LYS A 195 22.70 13.55 -11.52
C LYS A 195 22.54 14.97 -10.97
N GLU A 196 21.55 15.71 -11.46
CA GLU A 196 21.26 17.05 -10.93
C GLU A 196 20.72 16.97 -9.50
N ILE A 197 19.77 16.06 -9.23
CA ILE A 197 19.22 15.89 -7.89
C ILE A 197 20.28 15.47 -6.86
N LYS A 198 21.26 14.63 -7.23
CA LYS A 198 22.41 14.29 -6.37
C LYS A 198 23.23 15.51 -5.97
N ASN A 199 23.44 16.43 -6.91
CA ASN A 199 24.29 17.61 -6.74
C ASN A 199 23.60 18.77 -6.01
N PHE A 200 22.30 18.68 -5.69
CA PHE A 200 21.63 19.67 -4.86
C PHE A 200 21.94 19.49 -3.38
N GLU A 201 21.92 20.62 -2.66
CA GLU A 201 21.92 20.70 -1.20
C GLU A 201 20.91 19.73 -0.57
N ASP A 202 21.31 19.11 0.54
CA ASP A 202 20.58 18.00 1.18
C ASP A 202 19.09 18.30 1.42
N ASN A 203 18.76 19.50 1.89
CA ASN A 203 17.37 19.90 2.12
C ASN A 203 16.53 19.90 0.83
N LEU A 204 17.05 20.49 -0.26
CA LEU A 204 16.38 20.53 -1.55
C LEU A 204 16.30 19.13 -2.18
N ARG A 205 17.37 18.33 -2.08
CA ARG A 205 17.39 16.94 -2.55
C ARG A 205 16.31 16.10 -1.87
N VAL A 206 16.20 16.20 -0.54
CA VAL A 206 15.16 15.52 0.24
C VAL A 206 13.76 16.02 -0.12
N GLU A 207 13.57 17.32 -0.29
CA GLU A 207 12.27 17.89 -0.69
C GLU A 207 11.80 17.38 -2.06
N LEU A 208 12.69 17.37 -3.06
CA LEU A 208 12.40 16.90 -4.42
C LEU A 208 12.09 15.40 -4.45
N LEU A 209 12.87 14.58 -3.74
CA LEU A 209 12.61 13.14 -3.59
C LEU A 209 11.28 12.87 -2.87
N ALA A 210 10.97 13.62 -1.80
CA ALA A 210 9.72 13.50 -1.06
C ALA A 210 8.51 13.86 -1.95
N LYS A 211 8.62 14.94 -2.73
CA LYS A 211 7.62 15.35 -3.73
C LYS A 211 7.40 14.26 -4.78
N HIS A 212 8.45 13.69 -5.37
CA HIS A 212 8.32 12.53 -6.28
C HIS A 212 7.63 11.34 -5.61
N ASN A 213 8.08 10.95 -4.42
CA ASN A 213 7.52 9.81 -3.68
C ASN A 213 6.02 10.00 -3.40
N LEU A 214 5.56 11.22 -3.09
CA LEU A 214 4.14 11.57 -2.99
C LEU A 214 3.42 11.51 -4.34
N TYR A 215 3.97 12.12 -5.40
CA TYR A 215 3.36 12.10 -6.73
C TYR A 215 3.10 10.68 -7.22
N LEU A 216 4.08 9.78 -7.05
CA LEU A 216 3.92 8.36 -7.41
C LEU A 216 2.86 7.67 -6.56
N SER A 217 2.86 7.90 -5.24
CA SER A 217 1.87 7.33 -4.31
C SER A 217 0.44 7.73 -4.67
N PHE A 218 0.19 9.03 -4.88
CA PHE A 218 -1.13 9.52 -5.29
C PHE A 218 -1.51 9.08 -6.70
N SER A 219 -0.55 8.94 -7.62
CA SER A 219 -0.83 8.43 -8.96
C SER A 219 -1.25 6.97 -8.93
N GLU A 220 -0.55 6.13 -8.18
CA GLU A 220 -0.90 4.71 -8.05
C GLU A 220 -2.27 4.53 -7.38
N LEU A 221 -2.59 5.31 -6.35
CA LEU A 221 -3.94 5.29 -5.76
C LEU A 221 -5.04 5.74 -6.74
N ARG A 222 -4.75 6.64 -7.69
CA ARG A 222 -5.68 6.96 -8.80
C ARG A 222 -5.81 5.78 -9.77
N THR A 223 -4.70 5.15 -10.16
CA THR A 223 -4.67 3.95 -11.02
C THR A 223 -5.49 2.81 -10.42
N ILE A 224 -5.32 2.52 -9.12
CA ILE A 224 -6.06 1.47 -8.40
C ILE A 224 -7.57 1.76 -8.39
N ARG A 225 -7.98 2.99 -8.07
CA ARG A 225 -9.41 3.38 -8.11
C ARG A 225 -9.99 3.29 -9.52
N GLN A 226 -9.21 3.57 -10.55
CA GLN A 226 -9.65 3.39 -11.92
C GLN A 226 -9.78 1.91 -12.27
N ALA A 227 -8.82 1.09 -11.88
CA ALA A 227 -8.84 -0.36 -12.12
C ALA A 227 -10.04 -1.06 -11.46
N ILE A 228 -10.46 -0.58 -10.28
CA ILE A 228 -11.70 -1.04 -9.61
C ILE A 228 -12.94 -0.73 -10.46
N ARG A 229 -13.06 0.49 -11.02
CA ARG A 229 -14.20 0.87 -11.90
C ARG A 229 -14.19 0.14 -13.24
N GLU A 230 -13.00 -0.19 -13.73
CA GLU A 230 -12.83 -0.93 -14.98
C GLU A 230 -13.13 -2.43 -14.79
N GLY A 231 -12.86 -2.97 -13.60
CA GLY A 231 -12.99 -4.39 -13.27
C GLY A 231 -11.69 -5.19 -13.47
N ASN A 232 -10.54 -4.52 -13.54
CA ASN A 232 -9.22 -5.10 -13.89
C ASN A 232 -8.17 -4.94 -12.75
N LEU A 233 -8.62 -4.88 -11.49
CA LEU A 233 -7.73 -4.72 -10.32
C LEU A 233 -6.73 -5.88 -10.19
N TRP A 234 -7.12 -7.12 -10.51
CA TRP A 234 -6.23 -8.28 -10.37
C TRP A 234 -5.09 -8.28 -11.39
N GLU A 235 -5.33 -7.76 -12.59
CA GLU A 235 -4.33 -7.54 -13.63
C GLU A 235 -3.31 -6.49 -13.17
N LEU A 236 -3.78 -5.40 -12.52
CA LEU A 236 -2.92 -4.40 -11.90
C LEU A 236 -2.09 -4.99 -10.74
N VAL A 237 -2.68 -5.86 -9.89
CA VAL A 237 -1.95 -6.61 -8.87
C VAL A 237 -0.87 -7.47 -9.51
N GLU A 238 -1.20 -8.25 -10.55
CA GLU A 238 -0.25 -9.11 -11.27
C GLU A 238 0.94 -8.33 -11.83
N GLN A 239 0.72 -7.10 -12.32
CA GLN A 239 1.80 -6.21 -12.77
C GLN A 239 2.68 -5.76 -11.59
N ARG A 240 2.10 -5.29 -10.48
CA ARG A 240 2.86 -4.69 -9.37
C ARG A 240 3.64 -5.70 -8.53
N ILE A 241 3.12 -6.91 -8.33
CA ILE A 241 3.81 -7.92 -7.50
C ILE A 241 5.14 -8.39 -8.09
N ARG A 242 5.35 -8.20 -9.41
CA ARG A 242 6.62 -8.49 -10.09
C ARG A 242 7.77 -7.57 -9.66
N ALA A 243 7.47 -6.42 -9.04
CA ALA A 243 8.49 -5.47 -8.62
C ALA A 243 9.39 -5.96 -7.46
N HIS A 244 9.00 -7.01 -6.73
CA HIS A 244 9.81 -7.56 -5.64
C HIS A 244 9.45 -9.01 -5.28
N PRO A 245 10.40 -9.93 -5.06
CA PRO A 245 10.10 -11.34 -4.75
C PRO A 245 9.17 -11.55 -3.54
N ASN A 246 9.28 -10.71 -2.49
CA ASN A 246 8.39 -10.83 -1.33
C ASN A 246 6.94 -10.40 -1.63
N LEU A 247 6.67 -9.62 -2.68
CA LEU A 247 5.30 -9.35 -3.13
C LEU A 247 4.69 -10.58 -3.81
N VAL A 248 5.48 -11.32 -4.59
CA VAL A 248 5.05 -12.61 -5.17
C VAL A 248 4.73 -13.62 -4.07
N LYS A 249 5.57 -13.70 -3.03
CA LYS A 249 5.29 -14.53 -1.82
C LYS A 249 3.99 -14.10 -1.14
N ALA A 250 3.78 -12.80 -0.94
CA ALA A 250 2.53 -12.27 -0.37
C ALA A 250 1.30 -12.63 -1.23
N ALA A 251 1.39 -12.49 -2.55
CA ALA A 251 0.33 -12.87 -3.48
C ALA A 251 0.01 -14.38 -3.45
N SER A 252 0.95 -15.25 -3.06
CA SER A 252 0.68 -16.68 -2.88
C SER A 252 -0.39 -16.95 -1.78
N LEU A 253 -0.56 -16.03 -0.82
CA LEU A 253 -1.61 -16.12 0.20
C LEU A 253 -3.02 -15.99 -0.39
N ILE A 254 -3.17 -15.31 -1.55
CA ILE A 254 -4.45 -15.26 -2.28
C ILE A 254 -4.85 -16.68 -2.70
N LYS A 255 -3.89 -17.46 -3.23
CA LYS A 255 -4.12 -18.88 -3.61
C LYS A 255 -4.60 -19.71 -2.42
N LYS A 256 -3.99 -19.53 -1.24
CA LYS A 256 -4.34 -20.23 0.01
C LYS A 256 -5.70 -19.83 0.57
N ASN A 257 -6.13 -18.58 0.36
CA ASN A 257 -7.38 -18.03 0.90
C ASN A 257 -8.51 -17.93 -0.15
N LYS A 258 -8.45 -18.74 -1.22
CA LYS A 258 -9.42 -18.71 -2.34
C LYS A 258 -10.89 -18.52 -1.94
N PRO A 259 -11.47 -19.29 -0.99
CA PRO A 259 -12.90 -19.20 -0.68
C PRO A 259 -13.33 -17.83 -0.16
N PHE A 260 -12.44 -17.12 0.55
CA PHE A 260 -12.69 -15.77 1.04
C PHE A 260 -12.92 -14.80 -0.13
N PHE A 261 -12.06 -14.80 -1.14
CA PHE A 261 -12.19 -13.90 -2.28
C PHE A 261 -13.37 -14.24 -3.19
N GLU A 262 -13.68 -15.53 -3.38
CA GLU A 262 -14.79 -15.96 -4.25
C GLU A 262 -16.18 -15.56 -3.71
N ILE A 263 -16.32 -15.28 -2.40
CA ILE A 263 -17.55 -14.73 -1.82
C ILE A 263 -17.78 -13.29 -2.32
N TYR A 264 -16.73 -12.46 -2.34
CA TYR A 264 -16.83 -11.06 -2.72
C TYR A 264 -16.82 -10.84 -4.25
N GLU A 265 -16.14 -11.68 -5.06
CA GLU A 265 -16.18 -11.55 -6.53
C GLU A 265 -17.59 -11.78 -7.11
N LYS A 266 -18.40 -12.67 -6.51
CA LYS A 266 -19.75 -13.01 -7.00
C LYS A 266 -20.72 -11.82 -6.98
N VAL A 267 -20.45 -10.79 -6.19
CA VAL A 267 -21.28 -9.58 -6.08
C VAL A 267 -21.05 -8.62 -7.25
N TYR A 268 -19.90 -8.68 -7.93
CA TYR A 268 -19.47 -7.69 -8.93
C TYR A 268 -19.71 -8.08 -10.40
N LYS A 269 -20.40 -9.19 -10.67
CA LYS A 269 -20.48 -9.78 -12.02
C LYS A 269 -21.90 -10.07 -12.50
N ILE A 270 -22.54 -9.06 -13.11
CA ILE A 270 -23.72 -9.25 -13.98
C ILE A 270 -23.56 -8.58 -15.35
N GLU A 271 -23.16 -7.30 -15.43
CA GLU A 271 -23.29 -6.56 -16.70
C GLU A 271 -22.04 -6.53 -17.61
N LYS A 272 -20.82 -6.56 -17.06
CA LYS A 272 -19.59 -6.24 -17.82
C LYS A 272 -18.88 -7.43 -18.47
N ILE A 273 -19.43 -8.63 -18.38
CA ILE A 273 -18.78 -9.88 -18.88
C ILE A 273 -18.70 -9.91 -20.41
N ARG A 274 -19.65 -9.28 -21.11
CA ARG A 274 -19.86 -9.41 -22.57
C ARG A 274 -18.82 -8.74 -23.48
N GLU A 275 -17.96 -7.86 -22.99
CA GLU A 275 -17.06 -7.07 -23.87
C GLU A 275 -15.58 -7.50 -23.81
N ASN A 276 -15.15 -8.21 -22.76
CA ASN A 276 -13.79 -8.77 -22.68
C ASN A 276 -13.81 -10.25 -23.05
N VAL A 277 -13.78 -10.55 -24.35
CA VAL A 277 -13.80 -11.92 -24.92
C VAL A 277 -12.62 -12.80 -24.46
N GLN A 278 -11.52 -12.22 -23.95
CA GLN A 278 -10.46 -12.99 -23.29
C GLN A 278 -10.79 -13.42 -21.85
N SER A 279 -11.77 -12.78 -21.18
CA SER A 279 -12.16 -13.06 -19.80
C SER A 279 -13.29 -14.10 -19.68
N GLU A 280 -14.10 -14.28 -20.72
CA GLU A 280 -15.18 -15.30 -20.74
C GLU A 280 -14.64 -16.74 -20.78
N ILE A 281 -13.43 -16.96 -21.31
CA ILE A 281 -12.82 -18.31 -21.40
C ILE A 281 -12.34 -18.83 -20.03
N LEU A 282 -12.14 -17.96 -19.04
CA LEU A 282 -11.62 -18.29 -17.70
C LEU A 282 -12.45 -17.63 -16.58
N GLY A 283 -13.58 -18.25 -16.24
CA GLY A 283 -14.47 -17.77 -15.18
C GLY A 283 -13.77 -17.58 -13.81
N ASN A 284 -14.17 -16.53 -13.08
CA ASN A 284 -13.51 -15.89 -11.92
C ASN A 284 -12.14 -15.27 -12.20
N CYS A 285 -11.97 -13.98 -11.88
CA CYS A 285 -10.70 -13.27 -12.12
C CYS A 285 -9.62 -13.75 -11.13
N VAL A 286 -10.03 -14.08 -9.90
CA VAL A 286 -9.20 -14.84 -8.95
C VAL A 286 -8.76 -16.18 -9.52
N LYS A 287 -9.64 -16.92 -10.22
CA LYS A 287 -9.31 -18.23 -10.81
C LYS A 287 -8.37 -18.07 -12.02
N PHE A 288 -8.56 -17.03 -12.84
CA PHE A 288 -7.63 -16.64 -13.91
C PHE A 288 -6.22 -16.35 -13.37
N PHE A 289 -6.12 -15.47 -12.35
CA PHE A 289 -4.87 -15.16 -11.66
C PHE A 289 -4.23 -16.40 -11.00
N MET A 290 -5.04 -17.29 -10.44
CA MET A 290 -4.57 -18.55 -9.85
C MET A 290 -4.06 -19.55 -10.88
N ASN A 291 -4.65 -19.60 -12.07
CA ASN A 291 -4.35 -20.59 -13.12
C ASN A 291 -3.07 -20.28 -13.92
N LYS A 292 -2.58 -19.03 -13.93
CA LYS A 292 -1.26 -18.72 -14.50
C LYS A 292 -0.15 -19.45 -13.72
N GLN A 293 0.59 -20.30 -14.42
CA GLN A 293 1.99 -20.60 -14.10
C GLN A 293 2.80 -19.33 -14.45
N LEU A 294 3.45 -18.73 -13.46
CA LEU A 294 4.21 -17.48 -13.60
C LEU A 294 5.67 -17.78 -13.96
N ASP A 295 5.86 -18.53 -15.06
CA ASP A 295 7.18 -18.87 -15.58
C ASP A 295 7.52 -17.98 -16.77
N THR A 296 8.68 -17.31 -16.69
CA THR A 296 9.33 -16.39 -17.66
C THR A 296 8.86 -14.91 -17.74
N PRO A 297 9.79 -13.96 -17.96
CA PRO A 297 9.52 -12.54 -18.26
C PRO A 297 9.42 -12.28 -19.77
N ILE A 298 8.68 -11.24 -20.20
CA ILE A 298 8.42 -10.95 -21.63
C ILE A 298 8.74 -9.49 -22.02
N LEU A 299 9.73 -9.37 -22.92
CA LEU A 299 10.01 -8.40 -24.02
C LEU A 299 10.30 -6.89 -23.77
N GLU A 300 11.26 -6.42 -24.58
CA GLU A 300 11.88 -5.06 -24.74
C GLU A 300 12.03 -4.76 -26.28
N ILE A 301 12.29 -3.51 -26.75
CA ILE A 301 12.22 -3.09 -28.20
C ILE A 301 13.15 -1.82 -28.50
N ASN A 302 13.21 -1.11 -29.68
CA ASN A 302 14.13 0.07 -29.98
C ASN A 302 13.60 1.43 -30.63
N THR A 303 13.81 2.62 -29.99
CA THR A 303 13.03 3.93 -30.15
C THR A 303 13.60 5.02 -31.05
N THR A 304 14.92 5.06 -31.16
CA THR A 304 15.73 6.00 -30.38
C THR A 304 15.91 7.42 -30.93
N LYS A 305 14.92 7.95 -31.68
CA LYS A 305 15.09 9.19 -32.47
C LYS A 305 13.82 10.07 -32.65
N ILE A 306 12.94 10.23 -31.66
CA ILE A 306 11.77 11.13 -31.79
C ILE A 306 11.54 11.99 -30.52
N ASN A 307 11.29 13.29 -30.71
CA ASN A 307 10.87 14.24 -29.66
C ASN A 307 9.33 14.19 -29.50
N ILE A 308 8.82 14.21 -28.26
CA ILE A 308 7.39 14.21 -27.94
C ILE A 308 6.60 15.30 -28.71
N GLU A 309 7.18 16.49 -28.92
CA GLU A 309 6.51 17.59 -29.63
C GLU A 309 6.28 17.33 -31.14
N SER A 310 7.02 16.42 -31.77
CA SER A 310 6.77 16.02 -33.16
C SER A 310 5.71 14.92 -33.27
N ILE A 311 5.40 14.21 -32.18
CA ILE A 311 4.34 13.18 -32.14
C ILE A 311 2.97 13.86 -32.04
N THR A 312 2.84 14.91 -31.22
CA THR A 312 1.55 15.59 -30.97
C THR A 312 1.07 16.48 -32.11
N LYS A 313 1.96 16.93 -33.01
CA LYS A 313 1.59 17.74 -34.19
C LYS A 313 1.12 16.91 -35.39
N THR A 314 1.20 15.58 -35.34
CA THR A 314 0.78 14.71 -36.44
C THR A 314 -0.67 14.25 -36.23
N ASN A 315 -1.60 14.86 -36.97
CA ASN A 315 -3.06 14.69 -36.79
C ASN A 315 -3.55 13.23 -36.69
N LEU A 316 -4.26 12.94 -35.58
CA LEU A 316 -5.60 12.30 -35.53
C LEU A 316 -5.97 11.11 -36.46
N GLY A 317 -4.99 10.35 -36.97
CA GLY A 317 -5.26 9.21 -37.88
C GLY A 317 -4.42 7.95 -37.63
N VAL A 318 -3.52 7.96 -36.64
CA VAL A 318 -2.56 6.85 -36.41
C VAL A 318 -3.13 5.86 -35.40
N LYS A 319 -3.43 4.62 -35.85
CA LYS A 319 -4.02 3.57 -35.00
C LYS A 319 -3.09 3.01 -33.91
N TYR A 320 -1.77 3.08 -34.09
CA TYR A 320 -0.78 2.55 -33.15
C TYR A 320 0.51 3.38 -33.12
N VAL A 321 1.07 3.60 -31.93
CA VAL A 321 2.38 4.23 -31.71
C VAL A 321 3.29 3.19 -31.04
N PHE A 322 4.49 2.97 -31.57
CA PHE A 322 5.44 1.98 -31.06
C PHE A 322 6.58 2.63 -30.24
N PHE A 323 6.75 2.17 -29.00
CA PHE A 323 7.79 2.57 -28.02
C PHE A 323 8.64 1.38 -27.56
N THR A 324 9.79 1.67 -26.94
CA THR A 324 11.02 0.99 -27.35
C THR A 324 12.31 1.66 -26.70
N PHE A 325 13.57 1.14 -26.80
CA PHE A 325 14.87 1.61 -26.19
C PHE A 325 16.21 1.25 -26.94
N ASN A 326 17.35 1.96 -26.77
CA ASN A 326 18.71 1.54 -27.27
C ASN A 326 19.64 1.13 -26.12
N LEU A 327 20.35 0.00 -26.26
CA LEU A 327 21.69 -0.17 -25.68
C LEU A 327 22.76 -0.07 -26.76
N LYS A 328 23.65 0.94 -26.66
CA LYS A 328 24.94 0.90 -27.35
C LYS A 328 25.90 0.03 -26.55
N ILE A 329 26.00 -1.25 -26.89
CA ILE A 329 27.13 -2.08 -26.46
C ILE A 329 28.29 -1.81 -27.42
N GLN A 330 29.35 -1.22 -26.91
CA GLN A 330 30.57 -0.97 -27.66
C GLN A 330 31.40 -2.26 -27.69
N LEU A 331 31.21 -3.07 -28.74
CA LEU A 331 32.07 -4.22 -29.02
C LEU A 331 33.48 -3.70 -29.35
N PHE A 332 34.43 -3.92 -28.44
CA PHE A 332 35.84 -3.79 -28.76
C PHE A 332 36.26 -4.96 -29.65
N SER A 333 36.90 -4.64 -30.77
CA SER A 333 37.45 -5.61 -31.71
C SER A 333 38.96 -5.74 -31.53
N LEU A 334 39.38 -6.84 -30.90
CA LEU A 334 40.50 -7.73 -31.25
C LEU A 334 40.76 -8.72 -30.12
#